data_AF-A0A8H4B463-F1
#
_entry.id   AF-A0A8H4B463-F1
#
_cell.length_a   1.000
_cell.length_b   1.000
_cell.length_c   1.000
_cell.angle_alpha   90.00
_cell.angle_beta   90.00
_cell.angle_gamma   90.00
#
_symmetry.space_group_name_H-M   'P 1'
#
loop_
_entity.id
_entity.type
_entity.pdbx_description
1 polymer ?
#
loop_
_entity_poly.entity_id
_entity_poly.type
_entity_poly.pdbx_seq_one_letter_code
_entity_poly.pdbx_strand_id
1 'polypeptide(L)'
;MSSSKSEDQTEISIDVPREEKNKVPHGGKKIDEYVLSPNMKCIATFSKEDKSIVAWSITDELIVNYDNSLNVNDLERALNTDKLCKKPDFNYENIFENIYGDVLLGISNCQQVIIQLSYDDFAIGFAIIDIRTKLRQILIAQGLEGLTYCVAFLENEDLVIIKFWPVYRAYIFSKSNINEKQKWTCKNIIELEKKLNIIYAIFLKKENCLCASIAKFL
;
A
#
# COMPACT_ATOMS: atom_id res chain seq x y z
N MET A 1 4.09 48.48 12.70
CA MET A 1 4.95 47.31 12.96
C MET A 1 4.07 46.20 13.53
N SER A 2 3.52 45.36 12.66
CA SER A 2 2.73 44.19 13.06
C SER A 2 3.66 42.97 13.04
N SER A 3 4.03 42.49 14.23
CA SER A 3 4.77 41.25 14.42
C SER A 3 3.79 40.09 14.27
N SER A 4 3.96 39.29 13.21
CA SER A 4 3.28 38.01 13.02
C SER A 4 3.98 36.95 13.87
N LYS A 5 3.25 36.34 14.81
CA LYS A 5 3.66 35.15 15.53
C LYS A 5 3.79 33.99 14.53
N SER A 6 4.96 33.38 14.46
CA SER A 6 5.18 32.12 13.75
C SER A 6 4.52 30.99 14.53
N GLU A 7 3.69 30.21 13.85
CA GLU A 7 3.15 28.95 14.38
C GLU A 7 4.30 27.95 14.52
N ASP A 8 4.49 27.45 15.74
CA ASP A 8 5.43 26.37 16.04
C ASP A 8 5.01 25.12 15.25
N GLN A 9 5.86 24.69 14.33
CA GLN A 9 5.75 23.39 13.69
C GLN A 9 6.13 22.32 14.73
N THR A 10 5.19 21.45 15.07
CA THR A 10 5.44 20.32 15.98
C THR A 10 6.40 19.34 15.32
N GLU A 11 7.68 19.44 15.68
CA GLU A 11 8.73 18.54 15.22
C GLU A 11 8.54 17.17 15.91
N ILE A 12 8.25 16.13 15.13
CA ILE A 12 8.07 14.76 15.63
C ILE A 12 9.47 14.17 15.86
N SER A 13 9.89 14.04 17.12
CA SER A 13 11.17 13.40 17.45
C SER A 13 11.02 11.88 17.50
N ILE A 14 11.83 11.17 16.71
CA ILE A 14 11.88 9.70 16.70
C ILE A 14 12.90 9.25 17.77
N ASP A 15 12.42 8.91 18.96
CA ASP A 15 13.26 8.24 19.97
C ASP A 15 13.35 6.75 19.65
N VAL A 16 14.52 6.30 19.20
CA VAL A 16 14.80 4.89 18.92
C VAL A 16 15.30 4.23 20.21
N PRO A 17 14.59 3.24 20.79
CA PRO A 17 15.06 2.54 21.98
C PRO A 17 16.36 1.80 21.69
N ARG A 18 17.42 2.15 22.43
CA ARG A 18 18.68 1.41 22.45
C ARG A 18 18.49 0.14 23.26
N GLU A 19 18.27 -0.98 22.56
CA GLU A 19 18.93 -2.27 22.75
C GLU A 19 18.16 -3.37 22.01
N GLU A 20 18.47 -3.56 20.72
CA GLU A 20 18.40 -4.84 20.03
C GLU A 20 19.27 -4.73 18.77
N LYS A 21 20.07 -5.77 18.48
CA LYS A 21 21.15 -5.77 17.47
C LYS A 21 20.74 -5.10 16.15
N ASN A 22 21.23 -3.87 15.95
CA ASN A 22 21.55 -3.18 14.70
C ASN A 22 20.81 -3.67 13.43
N LYS A 23 19.48 -3.65 13.43
CA LYS A 23 18.77 -3.44 12.17
C LYS A 23 18.43 -1.97 12.12
N VAL A 24 19.43 -1.17 11.72
CA VAL A 24 19.16 0.20 11.31
C VAL A 24 18.12 0.09 10.19
N PRO A 25 16.95 0.73 10.33
CA PRO A 25 15.91 0.68 9.30
C PRO A 25 16.48 1.12 7.96
N HIS A 26 16.10 0.41 6.90
CA HIS A 26 16.71 0.53 5.57
C HIS A 26 18.25 0.43 5.54
N GLY A 27 18.88 -0.26 6.50
CA GLY A 27 20.35 -0.31 6.61
C GLY A 27 21.00 1.07 6.80
N GLY A 28 20.24 2.07 7.28
CA GLY A 28 20.67 3.46 7.37
C GLY A 28 20.62 4.23 6.05
N LYS A 29 20.00 3.66 5.01
CA LYS A 29 19.78 4.34 3.73
C LYS A 29 18.62 5.33 3.82
N LYS A 30 18.61 6.25 2.86
CA LYS A 30 17.61 7.30 2.77
C LYS A 30 16.21 6.70 2.52
N ILE A 31 15.22 7.20 3.23
CA ILE A 31 13.80 6.93 2.93
C ILE A 31 13.39 7.80 1.74
N ASP A 32 12.87 7.17 0.68
CA ASP A 32 12.43 7.85 -0.54
C ASP A 32 10.91 8.02 -0.60
N GLU A 33 10.16 7.08 -0.04
CA GLU A 33 8.69 7.08 -0.03
C GLU A 33 8.18 6.65 1.34
N TYR A 34 7.01 7.16 1.73
CA TYR A 34 6.29 6.68 2.90
C TYR A 34 4.78 6.78 2.70
N VAL A 35 4.04 5.92 3.39
CA VAL A 35 2.57 5.96 3.45
C VAL A 35 2.11 5.72 4.88
N LEU A 36 1.04 6.41 5.27
CA LEU A 36 0.37 6.24 6.56
C LEU A 36 -0.83 5.32 6.39
N SER A 37 -1.13 4.55 7.43
CA SER A 37 -2.40 3.82 7.49
C SER A 37 -3.56 4.80 7.73
N PRO A 38 -4.79 4.45 7.34
CA PRO A 38 -5.95 5.36 7.43
C PRO A 38 -6.19 5.92 8.85
N ASN A 39 -5.99 5.11 9.89
CA ASN A 39 -6.16 5.53 11.29
C ASN A 39 -4.84 5.90 11.97
N MET A 40 -3.78 6.17 11.18
CA MET A 40 -2.45 6.54 11.68
C MET A 40 -1.89 5.57 12.74
N LYS A 41 -2.15 4.28 12.60
CA LYS A 41 -1.60 3.23 13.49
C LYS A 41 -0.31 2.63 12.95
N CYS A 42 -0.04 2.79 11.66
CA CYS A 42 1.16 2.26 11.02
C CYS A 42 1.70 3.24 9.97
N ILE A 43 3.03 3.18 9.77
CA ILE A 43 3.72 3.78 8.63
C ILE A 43 4.42 2.65 7.88
N ALA A 44 4.40 2.70 6.55
CA ALA A 44 5.37 1.98 5.75
C ALA A 44 6.30 2.99 5.07
N THR A 45 7.60 2.70 5.08
CA THR A 45 8.63 3.48 4.42
C THR A 45 9.32 2.61 3.37
N PHE A 46 9.80 3.22 2.31
CA PHE A 46 10.54 2.56 1.23
C PHE A 46 11.83 3.33 0.93
N SER A 47 12.89 2.58 0.65
CA SER A 47 14.19 3.09 0.22
C SER A 47 14.57 2.45 -1.10
N LYS A 48 14.88 3.30 -2.10
CA LYS A 48 15.30 2.87 -3.43
C LYS A 48 16.71 2.30 -3.42
N GLU A 49 17.57 2.79 -2.52
CA GLU A 49 18.98 2.42 -2.48
C GLU A 49 19.20 0.98 -2.01
N ASP A 50 18.47 0.54 -0.98
CA ASP A 50 18.56 -0.83 -0.45
C ASP A 50 17.39 -1.72 -0.85
N LYS A 51 16.46 -1.20 -1.68
CA LYS A 51 15.29 -1.91 -2.22
C LYS A 51 14.49 -2.61 -1.11
N SER A 52 14.25 -1.90 -0.01
CA SER A 52 13.54 -2.44 1.15
C SER A 52 12.35 -1.58 1.57
N ILE A 53 11.32 -2.24 2.09
CA ILE A 53 10.13 -1.63 2.70
C ILE A 53 10.18 -1.92 4.19
N VAL A 54 9.99 -0.92 5.05
CA VAL A 54 9.94 -1.09 6.50
C VAL A 54 8.59 -0.63 7.01
N ALA A 55 7.96 -1.44 7.86
CA ALA A 55 6.76 -1.09 8.59
C ALA A 55 7.09 -0.69 10.02
N TRP A 56 6.36 0.31 10.48
CA TRP A 56 6.44 0.88 11.81
C TRP A 56 5.04 0.92 12.41
N SER A 57 4.96 0.70 13.72
CA SER A 57 3.75 0.95 14.50
C SER A 57 3.81 2.35 15.10
N ILE A 58 2.66 3.02 15.18
CA ILE A 58 2.52 4.31 15.83
C ILE A 58 1.70 4.10 17.11
N THR A 59 2.25 4.53 18.25
CA THR A 59 1.53 4.48 19.54
C THR A 59 0.54 5.64 19.66
N ASP A 60 -0.32 5.59 20.67
CA ASP A 60 -1.25 6.71 20.96
C ASP A 60 -0.51 8.00 21.37
N GLU A 61 0.75 7.89 21.79
CA GLU A 61 1.66 9.01 22.09
C GLU A 61 2.44 9.50 20.85
N LEU A 62 2.08 9.03 19.65
CA LEU A 62 2.74 9.34 18.38
C LEU A 62 4.21 8.90 18.29
N ILE A 63 4.59 7.90 19.09
CA ILE A 63 5.92 7.29 19.03
C ILE A 63 5.93 6.23 17.93
N VAL A 64 6.96 6.25 17.08
CA VAL A 64 7.12 5.33 15.96
C VAL A 64 8.07 4.21 16.34
N ASN A 65 7.59 2.96 16.34
CA ASN A 65 8.38 1.78 16.67
C ASN A 65 8.57 0.90 15.44
N TYR A 66 9.82 0.50 15.20
CA TYR A 66 10.13 -0.50 14.17
C TYR A 66 9.38 -1.80 14.46
N ASP A 67 8.81 -2.41 13.42
CA ASP A 67 8.12 -3.70 13.55
C ASP A 67 8.76 -4.74 12.64
N ASN A 68 8.70 -4.52 11.32
CA ASN A 68 9.08 -5.53 10.33
C ASN A 68 9.53 -4.90 9.01
N SER A 69 10.26 -5.66 8.17
CA SER A 69 10.75 -5.20 6.86
C SER A 69 10.58 -6.22 5.74
N LEU A 70 10.29 -5.80 4.52
CA LEU A 70 10.36 -6.62 3.30
C LEU A 70 11.59 -6.21 2.48
N ASN A 71 12.30 -7.20 1.95
CA ASN A 71 13.32 -7.01 0.92
C ASN A 71 12.92 -7.73 -0.38
N VAL A 72 13.77 -7.63 -1.40
CA VAL A 72 13.57 -8.29 -2.71
C VAL A 72 13.31 -9.79 -2.58
N ASN A 73 14.08 -10.52 -1.75
CA ASN A 73 13.93 -11.97 -1.59
C ASN A 73 12.60 -12.35 -0.92
N ASP A 74 12.14 -11.55 0.04
CA ASP A 74 10.82 -11.74 0.66
C ASP A 74 9.70 -11.54 -0.36
N LEU A 75 9.84 -10.51 -1.21
CA LEU A 75 8.89 -10.19 -2.26
C LEU A 75 8.85 -11.26 -3.35
N GLU A 76 10.02 -11.71 -3.82
CA GLU A 76 10.15 -12.82 -4.76
C GLU A 76 9.42 -14.06 -4.24
N ARG A 77 9.66 -14.44 -2.98
CA ARG A 77 8.99 -15.59 -2.36
C ARG A 77 7.48 -15.40 -2.30
N ALA A 78 7.01 -14.22 -1.91
CA ALA A 78 5.59 -13.91 -1.76
C ALA A 78 4.85 -13.87 -3.10
N LEU A 79 5.52 -13.50 -4.18
CA LEU A 79 4.92 -13.35 -5.51
C LEU A 79 5.06 -14.59 -6.39
N ASN A 80 6.10 -15.41 -6.19
CA ASN A 80 6.30 -16.65 -6.94
C ASN A 80 5.29 -17.75 -6.60
N THR A 81 4.57 -17.67 -5.48
CA THR A 81 3.67 -18.73 -5.01
C THR A 81 2.43 -18.91 -5.88
N ASP A 82 2.02 -17.87 -6.61
CA ASP A 82 0.82 -17.86 -7.43
C ASP A 82 1.23 -17.48 -8.86
N LYS A 83 0.74 -18.20 -9.88
CA LYS A 83 1.04 -18.03 -11.32
C LYS A 83 0.58 -16.68 -11.93
N LEU A 84 0.69 -15.58 -11.19
CA LEU A 84 0.36 -14.23 -11.58
C LEU A 84 1.39 -13.61 -12.51
N CYS A 85 2.65 -13.97 -12.31
CA CYS A 85 3.73 -13.47 -13.14
C CYS A 85 3.57 -14.06 -14.54
N LYS A 86 3.41 -13.17 -15.52
CA LYS A 86 3.26 -13.52 -16.93
C LYS A 86 4.59 -13.91 -17.56
N LYS A 87 5.70 -13.53 -16.92
CA LYS A 87 7.06 -13.75 -17.42
C LYS A 87 7.77 -14.80 -16.57
N PRO A 88 8.08 -15.99 -17.12
CA PRO A 88 9.12 -16.82 -16.50
C PRO A 88 10.41 -15.98 -16.51
N ASP A 89 11.15 -15.94 -15.41
CA ASP A 89 12.40 -15.17 -15.26
C ASP A 89 12.25 -13.65 -15.02
N PHE A 90 11.12 -13.20 -14.47
CA PHE A 90 10.98 -11.82 -14.02
C PHE A 90 12.01 -11.47 -12.93
N ASN A 91 12.78 -10.39 -13.13
CA ASN A 91 13.66 -9.85 -12.11
C ASN A 91 12.85 -9.01 -11.11
N TYR A 92 12.71 -9.52 -9.89
CA TYR A 92 11.95 -8.87 -8.81
C TYR A 92 12.52 -7.52 -8.37
N GLU A 93 13.80 -7.25 -8.62
CA GLU A 93 14.38 -5.94 -8.38
C GLU A 93 13.72 -4.84 -9.22
N ASN A 94 13.20 -5.18 -10.40
CA ASN A 94 12.55 -4.22 -11.30
C ASN A 94 11.27 -3.62 -10.68
N ILE A 95 10.67 -4.26 -9.68
CA ILE A 95 9.51 -3.70 -8.95
C ILE A 95 9.93 -2.39 -8.26
N PHE A 96 11.15 -2.34 -7.73
CA PHE A 96 11.67 -1.18 -6.99
C PHE A 96 12.26 -0.11 -7.90
N GLU A 97 12.53 -0.44 -9.16
CA GLU A 97 13.02 0.49 -10.18
C GLU A 97 11.90 1.22 -10.92
N ASN A 98 10.64 1.01 -10.51
CA ASN A 98 9.45 1.52 -11.19
C ASN A 98 9.57 3.01 -11.54
N ILE A 99 9.79 3.28 -12.84
CA ILE A 99 9.99 4.62 -13.38
C ILE A 99 8.67 5.41 -13.54
N TYR A 100 7.53 4.76 -13.35
CA TYR A 100 6.21 5.33 -13.67
C TYR A 100 5.40 5.76 -12.44
N GLY A 101 5.90 5.57 -11.21
CA GLY A 101 5.21 6.04 -10.01
C GLY A 101 5.75 5.43 -8.72
N ASP A 102 4.99 5.63 -7.64
CA ASP A 102 5.31 5.15 -6.30
C ASP A 102 5.26 3.61 -6.24
N VAL A 103 6.23 3.02 -5.55
CA VAL A 103 6.26 1.57 -5.30
C VAL A 103 5.23 1.22 -4.23
N LEU A 104 5.08 2.10 -3.24
CA LEU A 104 4.26 1.88 -2.06
C LEU A 104 2.95 2.67 -2.16
N LEU A 105 1.83 1.96 -2.29
CA LEU A 105 0.50 2.58 -2.50
C LEU A 105 -0.29 2.78 -1.21
N GLY A 106 0.01 2.02 -0.15
CA GLY A 106 -0.71 2.12 1.13
C GLY A 106 -0.30 1.04 2.13
N ILE A 107 -0.69 1.24 3.39
CA ILE A 107 -0.52 0.27 4.49
C ILE A 107 -1.80 0.22 5.33
N SER A 108 -2.22 -0.97 5.77
CA SER A 108 -3.36 -1.13 6.69
C SER A 108 -2.95 -0.90 8.14
N ASN A 109 -3.91 -0.74 9.06
CA ASN A 109 -3.58 -0.68 10.49
C ASN A 109 -3.04 -2.02 11.03
N CYS A 110 -3.13 -3.10 10.25
CA CYS A 110 -2.52 -4.41 10.54
C CYS A 110 -1.24 -4.66 9.75
N GLN A 111 -0.61 -3.63 9.19
CA GLN A 111 0.66 -3.71 8.45
C GLN A 111 0.66 -4.59 7.21
N GLN A 112 -0.48 -4.68 6.52
CA GLN A 112 -0.48 -5.17 5.14
C GLN A 112 -0.14 -4.02 4.22
N VAL A 113 0.90 -4.16 3.42
CA VAL A 113 1.34 -3.15 2.46
C VAL A 113 0.74 -3.45 1.09
N ILE A 114 0.39 -2.40 0.36
CA ILE A 114 0.02 -2.46 -1.05
C ILE A 114 1.22 -2.02 -1.87
N ILE A 115 1.73 -2.92 -2.72
CA ILE A 115 2.86 -2.68 -3.60
C ILE A 115 2.34 -2.57 -5.04
N GLN A 116 2.73 -1.51 -5.74
CA GLN A 116 2.44 -1.33 -7.16
C GLN A 116 3.20 -2.37 -7.99
N LEU A 117 2.50 -3.03 -8.90
CA LEU A 117 3.10 -3.96 -9.85
C LEU A 117 2.87 -3.47 -11.28
N SER A 118 3.78 -3.84 -12.18
CA SER A 118 3.63 -3.63 -13.62
C SER A 118 2.57 -4.59 -14.18
N TYR A 119 1.56 -4.06 -14.86
CA TYR A 119 0.51 -4.89 -15.48
C TYR A 119 1.02 -5.66 -16.71
N ASP A 120 2.16 -5.27 -17.28
CA ASP A 120 2.82 -6.00 -18.36
C ASP A 120 3.47 -7.29 -17.84
N ASP A 121 3.91 -7.27 -16.58
CA ASP A 121 4.61 -8.39 -15.94
C ASP A 121 3.67 -9.26 -15.09
N PHE A 122 2.57 -8.68 -14.57
CA PHE A 122 1.64 -9.35 -13.66
C PHE A 122 0.19 -9.30 -14.17
N ALA A 123 -0.60 -10.31 -13.80
CA ALA A 123 -2.04 -10.35 -14.08
C ALA A 123 -2.82 -9.21 -13.40
N ILE A 124 -2.37 -8.77 -12.23
CA ILE A 124 -2.98 -7.70 -11.43
C ILE A 124 -1.89 -6.64 -11.19
N GLY A 125 -2.22 -5.36 -11.39
CA GLY A 125 -1.28 -4.25 -11.24
C GLY A 125 -0.87 -3.90 -9.80
N PHE A 126 -1.10 -4.77 -8.82
CA PHE A 126 -0.65 -4.59 -7.44
C PHE A 126 -0.61 -5.93 -6.69
N ALA A 127 0.08 -5.94 -5.56
CA ALA A 127 0.02 -7.00 -4.57
C ALA A 127 -0.25 -6.43 -3.17
N ILE A 128 -0.86 -7.25 -2.32
CA ILE A 128 -1.00 -6.97 -0.89
C ILE A 128 -0.16 -7.99 -0.16
N ILE A 129 0.76 -7.51 0.69
CA ILE A 129 1.67 -8.38 1.43
C ILE A 129 1.54 -8.05 2.89
N ASP A 130 1.31 -9.09 3.69
CA ASP A 130 1.41 -8.96 5.13
C ASP A 130 2.89 -8.93 5.51
N ILE A 131 3.36 -7.79 6.02
CA ILE A 131 4.79 -7.57 6.28
C ILE A 131 5.32 -8.50 7.37
N ARG A 132 4.47 -9.00 8.28
CA ARG A 132 4.92 -9.84 9.41
C ARG A 132 5.16 -11.26 8.94
N THR A 133 4.19 -11.80 8.20
CA THR A 133 4.21 -13.16 7.67
C THR A 133 5.01 -13.30 6.37
N LYS A 134 5.28 -12.18 5.68
CA LYS A 134 5.89 -12.14 4.34
C LYS A 134 5.04 -12.88 3.30
N LEU A 135 3.74 -13.01 3.54
CA LEU A 135 2.82 -13.72 2.68
C LEU A 135 1.94 -12.74 1.91
N ARG A 136 1.76 -13.06 0.63
CA ARG A 136 0.78 -12.38 -0.22
C ARG A 136 -0.63 -12.69 0.25
N GLN A 137 -1.47 -11.65 0.26
CA GLN A 137 -2.90 -11.75 0.49
C GLN A 137 -3.63 -11.90 -0.85
N ILE A 138 -4.44 -12.96 -0.98
CA ILE A 138 -5.14 -13.30 -2.21
C ILE A 138 -6.54 -12.69 -2.20
N LEU A 139 -6.86 -11.94 -3.25
CA LEU A 139 -8.20 -11.41 -3.52
C LEU A 139 -8.85 -12.20 -4.65
N ILE A 140 -10.10 -12.59 -4.47
CA ILE A 140 -10.84 -13.36 -5.47
C ILE A 140 -12.11 -12.59 -5.82
N ALA A 141 -12.14 -12.03 -7.04
CA ALA A 141 -13.34 -11.47 -7.66
C ALA A 141 -13.16 -11.44 -9.19
N GLN A 142 -14.26 -11.55 -9.93
CA GLN A 142 -14.24 -11.46 -11.38
C GLN A 142 -13.89 -10.05 -11.85
N GLY A 143 -12.96 -9.93 -12.80
CA GLY A 143 -12.57 -8.65 -13.39
C GLY A 143 -11.47 -7.88 -12.65
N LEU A 144 -10.78 -8.52 -11.70
CA LEU A 144 -9.61 -7.92 -11.02
C LEU A 144 -8.35 -7.88 -11.90
N GLU A 145 -8.28 -8.71 -12.95
CA GLU A 145 -7.15 -8.71 -13.87
C GLU A 145 -7.05 -7.39 -14.65
N GLY A 146 -5.82 -7.04 -15.05
CA GLY A 146 -5.52 -5.83 -15.81
C GLY A 146 -5.21 -4.62 -14.94
N LEU A 147 -5.28 -3.43 -15.55
CA LEU A 147 -4.89 -2.17 -14.94
C LEU A 147 -5.73 -1.87 -13.70
N THR A 148 -5.08 -1.50 -12.59
CA THR A 148 -5.74 -0.98 -11.39
C THR A 148 -5.61 0.53 -11.39
N TYR A 149 -6.73 1.23 -11.24
CA TYR A 149 -6.73 2.70 -11.25
C TYR A 149 -6.38 3.27 -9.87
N CYS A 150 -7.03 2.74 -8.84
CA CYS A 150 -6.80 3.11 -7.44
C CYS A 150 -6.95 1.86 -6.57
N VAL A 151 -6.15 1.78 -5.52
CA VAL A 151 -6.27 0.78 -4.47
C VAL A 151 -5.87 1.43 -3.16
N ALA A 152 -6.69 1.27 -2.12
CA ALA A 152 -6.44 1.89 -0.82
C ALA A 152 -7.16 1.14 0.30
N PHE A 153 -6.62 1.21 1.51
CA PHE A 153 -7.35 0.86 2.72
C PHE A 153 -8.22 2.03 3.18
N LEU A 154 -9.36 1.72 3.78
CA LEU A 154 -10.26 2.67 4.43
C LEU A 154 -10.09 2.64 5.95
N GLU A 155 -10.63 3.64 6.64
CA GLU A 155 -10.62 3.74 8.11
C GLU A 155 -11.27 2.53 8.79
N ASN A 156 -12.28 1.92 8.15
CA ASN A 156 -12.94 0.71 8.64
C ASN A 156 -12.18 -0.59 8.31
N GLU A 157 -10.92 -0.50 7.86
CA GLU A 157 -10.07 -1.62 7.42
C GLU A 157 -10.53 -2.36 6.16
N ASP A 158 -11.60 -1.90 5.50
CA ASP A 158 -11.95 -2.40 4.16
C ASP A 158 -10.90 -1.94 3.14
N LEU A 159 -10.74 -2.75 2.10
CA LEU A 159 -9.90 -2.46 0.95
C LEU A 159 -10.80 -2.09 -0.24
N VAL A 160 -10.55 -0.92 -0.82
CA VAL A 160 -11.21 -0.49 -2.05
C VAL A 160 -10.27 -0.64 -3.22
N ILE A 161 -10.78 -1.19 -4.33
CA ILE A 161 -10.07 -1.28 -5.61
C ILE A 161 -10.95 -0.68 -6.69
N ILE A 162 -10.44 0.30 -7.43
CA ILE A 162 -11.12 0.93 -8.56
C ILE A 162 -10.50 0.44 -9.85
N LYS A 163 -11.35 -0.07 -10.74
CA LYS A 163 -11.04 -0.51 -12.09
C LYS A 163 -11.83 0.34 -13.08
N PHE A 164 -11.20 0.80 -14.15
CA PHE A 164 -11.89 1.45 -15.27
C PHE A 164 -11.98 0.51 -16.46
N TRP A 165 -11.11 0.59 -17.46
CA TRP A 165 -11.22 -0.34 -18.59
C TRP A 165 -10.64 -1.73 -18.24
N PRO A 166 -11.33 -2.86 -18.57
CA PRO A 166 -12.59 -2.95 -19.31
C PRO A 166 -13.87 -3.02 -18.47
N VAL A 167 -13.78 -3.16 -17.14
CA VAL A 167 -14.94 -3.54 -16.29
C VAL A 167 -15.70 -2.37 -15.65
N TYR A 168 -15.05 -1.24 -15.38
CA TYR A 168 -15.58 -0.04 -14.75
C TYR A 168 -16.27 -0.33 -13.42
N ARG A 169 -15.51 -0.80 -12.43
CA ARG A 169 -16.04 -1.25 -11.13
C ARG A 169 -15.22 -0.74 -9.96
N ALA A 170 -15.89 -0.43 -8.86
CA ALA A 170 -15.28 -0.36 -7.54
C ALA A 170 -15.58 -1.66 -6.78
N TYR A 171 -14.53 -2.28 -6.24
CA TYR A 171 -14.62 -3.48 -5.42
C TYR A 171 -14.33 -3.09 -3.97
N ILE A 172 -15.14 -3.59 -3.04
CA ILE A 172 -14.92 -3.44 -1.60
C ILE A 172 -14.66 -4.82 -1.03
N PHE A 173 -13.47 -5.01 -0.46
CA PHE A 173 -13.10 -6.22 0.25
C PHE A 173 -13.05 -5.95 1.74
N SER A 174 -13.57 -6.88 2.53
CA SER A 174 -13.46 -6.86 3.98
C SER A 174 -12.65 -8.06 4.45
N LYS A 175 -11.93 -7.89 5.55
CA LYS A 175 -11.30 -9.01 6.24
C LYS A 175 -12.36 -9.82 6.97
N SER A 176 -12.26 -11.13 6.86
CA SER A 176 -13.02 -12.08 7.65
C SER A 176 -12.04 -13.06 8.29
N ASN A 177 -12.22 -13.33 9.58
CA ASN A 177 -11.49 -14.38 10.27
C ASN A 177 -12.27 -15.67 10.13
N ILE A 178 -11.84 -16.54 9.21
CA ILE A 178 -12.42 -17.87 9.03
C ILE A 178 -11.34 -18.87 9.42
N ASN A 179 -11.57 -19.64 10.50
CA ASN A 179 -10.64 -20.64 11.02
C ASN A 179 -9.24 -20.07 11.33
N GLU A 180 -9.17 -18.93 12.03
CA GLU A 180 -7.94 -18.24 12.43
C GLU A 180 -7.04 -17.78 11.26
N LYS A 181 -7.48 -17.97 10.02
CA LYS A 181 -6.81 -17.44 8.83
C LYS A 181 -7.55 -16.18 8.39
N GLN A 182 -6.81 -15.08 8.28
CA GLN A 182 -7.33 -13.86 7.68
C GLN A 182 -7.59 -14.13 6.19
N LYS A 183 -8.83 -13.90 5.77
CA LYS A 183 -9.22 -14.01 4.37
C LYS A 183 -9.98 -12.76 3.96
N TRP A 184 -9.61 -12.21 2.81
CA TRP A 184 -10.35 -11.13 2.17
C TRP A 184 -11.56 -11.69 1.43
N THR A 185 -12.72 -11.10 1.68
CA THR A 185 -13.97 -11.44 1.02
C THR A 185 -14.49 -10.21 0.30
N CYS A 186 -14.88 -10.36 -0.97
CA CYS A 186 -15.52 -9.28 -1.72
C CYS A 186 -16.91 -9.02 -1.10
N LYS A 187 -17.06 -7.91 -0.40
CA LYS A 187 -18.29 -7.50 0.28
C LYS A 187 -19.26 -6.80 -0.67
N ASN A 188 -18.72 -6.01 -1.60
CA ASN A 188 -19.54 -5.27 -2.56
C ASN A 188 -18.79 -5.05 -3.89
N ILE A 189 -19.56 -4.95 -4.97
CA ILE A 189 -19.09 -4.59 -6.31
C ILE A 189 -20.04 -3.54 -6.85
N ILE A 190 -19.50 -2.38 -7.21
CA ILE A 190 -20.26 -1.23 -7.67
C ILE A 190 -19.85 -0.93 -9.09
N GLU A 191 -20.80 -0.98 -10.01
CA GLU A 191 -20.59 -0.56 -11.40
C GLU A 191 -20.43 0.95 -11.45
N LEU A 192 -19.39 1.42 -12.15
CA LEU A 192 -19.06 2.82 -12.33
C LEU A 192 -19.51 3.27 -13.72
N GLU A 193 -19.97 4.51 -13.83
CA GLU A 193 -20.30 5.06 -15.12
C GLU A 193 -19.04 5.20 -16.00
N LYS A 194 -19.14 4.72 -17.25
CA LYS A 194 -18.08 4.86 -18.27
C LYS A 194 -17.73 6.32 -18.62
N LYS A 195 -18.53 7.28 -18.13
CA LYS A 195 -18.35 8.72 -18.38
C LYS A 195 -17.25 9.37 -17.54
N LEU A 196 -16.63 8.64 -16.60
CA LEU A 196 -15.42 9.11 -15.92
C LEU A 196 -14.29 9.25 -16.95
N ASN A 197 -14.16 10.44 -17.52
CA ASN A 197 -13.02 10.83 -18.34
C ASN A 197 -11.76 10.61 -17.49
N ILE A 198 -10.84 9.78 -17.96
CA ILE A 198 -9.58 9.41 -17.30
C ILE A 198 -8.82 10.63 -16.77
N ILE A 199 -8.96 11.78 -17.44
CA ILE A 199 -8.39 13.08 -17.09
C ILE A 199 -8.89 13.60 -15.73
N TYR A 200 -10.18 13.48 -15.40
CA TYR A 200 -10.72 13.96 -14.12
C TYR A 200 -10.24 13.14 -12.93
N ALA A 201 -10.10 11.83 -13.14
CA ALA A 201 -9.60 10.95 -12.09
C ALA A 201 -8.12 11.26 -11.76
N ILE A 202 -7.31 11.60 -12.78
CA ILE A 202 -5.89 12.01 -12.60
C ILE A 202 -5.79 13.30 -11.78
N PHE A 203 -6.68 14.27 -12.02
CA PHE A 203 -6.72 15.51 -11.24
C PHE A 203 -7.08 15.26 -9.77
N LEU A 204 -8.02 14.35 -9.49
CA LEU A 204 -8.39 14.00 -8.12
C LEU A 204 -7.22 13.36 -7.35
N LYS A 205 -6.38 12.54 -8.00
CA LYS A 205 -5.21 11.93 -7.36
C LYS A 205 -4.23 12.95 -6.74
N LYS A 206 -4.22 14.20 -7.24
CA LYS A 206 -3.34 15.27 -6.72
C LYS A 206 -3.88 15.98 -5.49
N GLU A 207 -5.18 15.92 -5.23
CA GLU A 207 -5.81 16.64 -4.11
C GLU A 207 -6.42 15.71 -3.05
N ASN A 208 -6.87 14.50 -3.40
CA ASN A 208 -7.32 13.46 -2.47
C ASN A 208 -7.51 12.13 -3.24
N CYS A 209 -7.00 11.02 -2.73
CA CYS A 209 -7.15 9.70 -3.35
C CYS A 209 -8.61 9.44 -3.74
N LEU A 210 -8.90 9.15 -5.02
CA LEU A 210 -10.27 8.92 -5.54
C LEU A 210 -11.03 7.88 -4.71
N CYS A 211 -10.30 6.90 -4.16
CA CYS A 211 -10.82 5.91 -3.23
C CYS A 211 -11.44 6.54 -1.97
N ALA A 212 -10.87 7.61 -1.41
CA ALA A 212 -11.41 8.34 -0.25
C ALA A 212 -12.70 9.11 -0.61
N SER A 213 -12.78 9.67 -1.82
CA SER A 213 -13.99 10.35 -2.29
C SER A 213 -15.14 9.36 -2.53
N ILE A 214 -14.87 8.18 -3.08
CA ILE A 214 -15.88 7.12 -3.23
C ILE A 214 -16.31 6.58 -1.86
N ALA A 215 -15.40 6.44 -0.90
CA ALA A 215 -15.72 5.99 0.46
C ALA A 215 -16.76 6.87 1.16
N LYS A 216 -16.86 8.17 0.84
CA LYS A 216 -17.90 9.06 1.38
C LYS A 216 -19.32 8.73 0.90
N PHE A 217 -19.45 7.95 -0.18
CA PHE A 217 -20.73 7.53 -0.75
C PHE A 217 -21.09 6.08 -0.42
N LEU A 218 -20.27 5.41 0.41
CA LEU A 218 -20.41 4.01 0.84
C LEU A 218 -20.79 3.94 2.31
#